data_AF-A0A847IZJ1-F1
#
_entry.id   AF-A0A847IZJ1-F1
#
_cell.length_a   1.000
_cell.length_b   1.000
_cell.length_c   1.000
_cell.angle_alpha   90.00
_cell.angle_beta   90.00
_cell.angle_gamma   90.00
#
_symmetry.space_group_name_H-M   'P 1'
#
loop_
_entity.id
_entity.type
_entity.pdbx_description
1 polymer ?
#
loop_
_entity_poly.entity_id
_entity_poly.type
_entity_poly.pdbx_seq_one_letter_code
_entity_poly.pdbx_strand_id
1 'polypeptide(L)'
;MDNNERWRLEEELDDKMRLFNQAEELIDDYRNQFYRKTSDLADYVHSFYRELTSEYGAPNTQPFEQTVDEFNWFLKQKQEELEETRDEARRDYYRKMEE
;
A
#
# COMPACT_ATOMS: atom_id res chain seq x y z
N MET A 1 17.46 5.56 -33.29
CA MET A 1 18.21 5.25 -32.05
C MET A 1 19.44 4.37 -32.30
N ASP A 2 20.57 4.68 -31.65
CA ASP A 2 21.77 3.82 -31.62
C ASP A 2 21.63 2.69 -30.57
N ASN A 3 22.36 1.58 -30.74
CA ASN A 3 22.30 0.42 -29.84
C ASN A 3 22.69 0.78 -28.39
N ASN A 4 23.60 1.73 -28.21
CA ASN A 4 24.04 2.18 -26.89
C ASN A 4 22.96 3.01 -26.17
N GLU A 5 22.20 3.79 -26.94
CA GLU A 5 21.08 4.60 -26.43
C GLU A 5 19.89 3.73 -26.03
N ARG A 6 19.58 2.73 -26.85
CA ARG A 6 18.58 1.70 -26.53
C ARG A 6 18.90 0.96 -25.24
N TRP A 7 20.15 0.52 -25.08
CA TRP A 7 20.58 -0.22 -23.89
C TRP A 7 20.44 0.62 -22.62
N ARG A 8 20.76 1.91 -22.67
CA ARG A 8 20.57 2.83 -21.52
C ARG A 8 19.10 3.02 -21.15
N LEU A 9 18.22 3.11 -22.14
CA LEU A 9 16.78 3.24 -21.89
C LEU A 9 16.19 1.97 -21.28
N GLU A 10 16.65 0.80 -21.73
CA GLU A 10 16.29 -0.49 -21.14
C GLU A 10 16.76 -0.58 -19.67
N GLU A 11 18.01 -0.20 -19.39
CA GLU A 11 18.57 -0.19 -18.02
C GLU A 11 17.81 0.79 -17.09
N GLU A 12 17.49 2.01 -17.57
CA GLU A 12 16.72 2.99 -16.80
C GLU A 12 15.31 2.50 -16.48
N LEU A 13 14.66 1.82 -17.44
CA LEU A 13 13.34 1.23 -17.22
C LEU A 13 13.41 0.11 -16.19
N ASP A 14 14.38 -0.79 -16.29
CA ASP A 14 14.55 -1.90 -15.36
C ASP A 14 14.80 -1.42 -13.92
N ASP A 15 15.62 -0.38 -13.74
CA ASP A 15 15.86 0.24 -12.44
C ASP A 15 14.57 0.83 -11.85
N LYS A 16 13.77 1.53 -12.68
CA LYS A 16 12.46 2.06 -12.27
C LYS A 16 11.48 0.94 -11.90
N MET A 17 11.40 -0.13 -12.70
CA MET A 17 10.53 -1.28 -12.41
C MET A 17 10.91 -1.96 -11.09
N ARG A 18 12.21 -2.08 -10.80
CA ARG A 18 12.67 -2.59 -9.50
C ARG A 18 12.21 -1.72 -8.34
N LEU A 19 12.31 -0.40 -8.48
CA LEU A 19 11.85 0.55 -7.45
C LEU A 19 10.33 0.46 -7.25
N PHE A 20 9.54 0.33 -8.32
CA PHE A 20 8.09 0.15 -8.20
C PHE A 20 7.73 -1.14 -7.48
N ASN A 21 8.38 -2.27 -7.81
CA ASN A 21 8.14 -3.53 -7.13
C ASN A 21 8.48 -3.46 -5.63
N GLN A 22 9.58 -2.80 -5.27
CA GLN A 22 9.94 -2.58 -3.86
C GLN A 22 8.91 -1.72 -3.12
N ALA A 23 8.35 -0.70 -3.79
CA ALA A 23 7.31 0.14 -3.22
C ALA A 23 5.99 -0.62 -3.03
N GLU A 24 5.60 -1.50 -3.98
CA GLU A 24 4.45 -2.40 -3.85
C GLU A 24 4.62 -3.35 -2.66
N GLU A 25 5.78 -4.01 -2.55
CA GLU A 25 6.09 -4.92 -1.43
C GLU A 25 6.00 -4.19 -0.08
N LEU A 26 6.48 -2.96 0.00
CA LEU A 26 6.44 -2.16 1.21
C LEU A 26 5.01 -1.77 1.59
N ILE A 27 4.17 -1.38 0.62
CA ILE A 27 2.74 -1.10 0.85
C ILE A 27 2.02 -2.35 1.38
N ASP A 28 2.29 -3.51 0.78
CA ASP A 28 1.70 -4.78 1.21
C ASP A 28 2.18 -5.21 2.60
N ASP A 29 3.46 -5.03 2.92
CA ASP A 29 3.98 -5.31 4.25
C ASP A 29 3.35 -4.39 5.31
N TYR A 30 3.25 -3.09 5.04
CA TYR A 30 2.56 -2.15 5.92
C TYR A 30 1.10 -2.53 6.14
N ARG A 31 0.40 -2.93 5.08
CA ARG A 31 -0.99 -3.38 5.14
C ARG A 31 -1.14 -4.62 6.03
N ASN A 32 -0.27 -5.61 5.84
CA ASN A 32 -0.26 -6.84 6.63
C ASN A 32 0.07 -6.60 8.11
N GLN A 33 1.09 -5.79 8.38
CA GLN A 33 1.45 -5.42 9.74
C GLN A 33 0.34 -4.64 10.44
N PHE A 34 -0.31 -3.72 9.73
CA PHE A 34 -1.44 -2.97 10.24
C PHE A 34 -2.60 -3.89 10.60
N TYR A 35 -3.05 -4.75 9.68
CA TYR A 35 -4.16 -5.68 9.94
C TYR A 35 -3.88 -6.60 11.13
N ARG A 36 -2.66 -7.13 11.26
CA ARG A 36 -2.29 -7.96 12.42
C ARG A 36 -2.41 -7.17 13.72
N LYS A 37 -1.79 -6.00 13.80
CA LYS A 37 -1.81 -5.17 15.01
C LYS A 37 -3.20 -4.65 15.36
N THR A 38 -4.01 -4.30 14.37
CA THR A 38 -5.38 -3.82 14.59
C THR A 38 -6.32 -4.94 14.98
N SER A 39 -6.17 -6.14 14.42
CA SER A 39 -6.89 -7.33 14.87
C SER A 39 -6.55 -7.66 16.33
N ASP A 40 -5.25 -7.70 16.67
CA ASP A 40 -4.80 -7.98 18.04
C ASP A 40 -5.35 -6.95 19.04
N LEU A 41 -5.37 -5.66 18.65
CA LEU A 41 -5.93 -4.59 19.48
C LEU A 41 -7.45 -4.72 19.63
N ALA A 42 -8.17 -5.00 18.54
CA ALA A 42 -9.61 -5.20 18.57
C ALA A 42 -10.00 -6.39 19.47
N ASP A 43 -9.26 -7.50 19.36
CA ASP A 43 -9.46 -8.68 20.20
C ASP A 43 -9.20 -8.37 21.68
N TYR A 44 -8.12 -7.64 21.99
CA TYR A 44 -7.80 -7.22 23.35
C TYR A 44 -8.87 -6.30 23.96
N VAL A 45 -9.33 -5.30 23.19
CA VAL A 45 -10.41 -4.40 23.60
C VAL A 45 -11.67 -5.21 23.84
N HIS A 46 -12.05 -6.11 22.92
CA HIS A 46 -13.20 -6.97 23.10
C HIS A 46 -13.08 -7.89 24.31
N SER A 47 -11.90 -8.46 24.61
CA SER A 47 -11.72 -9.30 25.80
C SER A 47 -11.86 -8.50 27.09
N PHE A 48 -11.24 -7.32 27.15
CA PHE A 48 -11.31 -6.42 28.30
C PHE A 48 -12.76 -6.02 28.62
N TYR A 49 -13.51 -5.61 27.59
CA TYR A 49 -14.91 -5.24 27.79
C TYR A 49 -15.82 -6.45 28.03
N ARG A 50 -15.50 -7.64 27.51
CA ARG A 50 -16.26 -8.87 27.81
C ARG A 50 -16.19 -9.24 29.29
N GLU A 51 -15.04 -8.99 29.92
CA GLU A 51 -14.85 -9.16 31.37
C GLU A 51 -15.60 -8.10 32.19
N LEU A 52 -15.82 -6.90 31.63
CA LEU A 52 -16.49 -5.77 32.28
C LEU A 52 -17.98 -5.61 31.91
N THR A 53 -18.49 -6.35 30.92
CA THR A 53 -19.85 -6.17 30.37
C THR A 53 -20.98 -6.44 31.36
N SER A 54 -20.72 -7.00 32.54
CA SER A 54 -21.77 -7.06 33.57
C SER A 54 -22.07 -5.72 34.23
N GLU A 55 -21.18 -4.70 34.11
CA GLU A 55 -21.33 -3.42 34.82
C GLU A 55 -21.37 -2.18 33.90
N TYR A 56 -20.76 -2.18 32.71
CA TYR A 56 -20.49 -0.93 31.95
C TYR A 56 -21.02 -0.86 30.51
N GLY A 57 -21.68 -1.93 30.01
CA GLY A 57 -22.22 -1.97 28.64
C GLY A 57 -21.17 -2.24 27.55
N ALA A 58 -21.60 -2.29 26.28
CA ALA A 58 -20.72 -2.57 25.15
C ALA A 58 -19.85 -1.34 24.78
N PRO A 59 -18.57 -1.52 24.42
CA PRO A 59 -17.69 -0.41 24.06
C PRO A 59 -18.07 0.21 22.72
N ASN A 60 -17.86 1.52 22.59
CA ASN A 60 -17.98 2.21 21.31
C ASN A 60 -16.70 2.01 20.47
N THR A 61 -16.73 1.08 19.52
CA THR A 61 -15.64 0.76 18.59
C THR A 61 -15.62 1.62 17.33
N GLN A 62 -16.65 2.45 17.11
CA GLN A 62 -16.83 3.21 15.88
C GLN A 62 -15.64 4.12 15.50
N PRO A 63 -14.99 4.85 16.44
CA PRO A 63 -13.82 5.68 16.09
C PRO A 63 -12.61 4.86 15.61
N PHE A 64 -12.45 3.65 16.14
CA PHE A 64 -11.39 2.74 15.76
C PHE A 64 -11.64 2.18 14.35
N GLU A 65 -12.87 1.74 14.08
CA GLU A 65 -13.29 1.27 12.76
C GLU A 65 -13.09 2.35 11.69
N GLN A 66 -13.50 3.60 11.97
CA GLN A 66 -13.28 4.73 11.07
C GLN A 66 -11.80 4.96 10.76
N THR A 67 -10.93 4.92 11.78
CA THR A 67 -9.48 5.08 11.59
C THR A 67 -8.89 3.97 10.72
N VAL A 68 -9.36 2.73 10.91
CA VAL A 68 -8.94 1.57 10.11
C VAL A 68 -9.37 1.73 8.64
N ASP A 69 -10.59 2.19 8.41
CA ASP A 69 -11.11 2.44 7.05
C ASP A 69 -10.37 3.58 6.35
N GLU A 70 -10.09 4.68 7.05
CA GLU A 70 -9.30 5.80 6.53
C GLU A 70 -7.89 5.37 6.13
N PHE A 71 -7.23 4.57 6.96
CA PHE A 71 -5.90 4.05 6.66
C PHE A 71 -5.91 3.10 5.45
N ASN A 72 -6.89 2.20 5.38
CA ASN A 72 -7.06 1.29 4.24
C ASN A 72 -7.32 2.07 2.94
N TRP A 73 -8.14 3.12 3.01
CA TRP A 73 -8.39 4.00 1.88
C TRP A 73 -7.11 4.73 1.43
N PHE A 74 -6.33 5.26 2.38
CA PHE A 74 -5.06 5.92 2.09
C PHE A 74 -4.06 4.98 1.39
N LEU A 75 -3.88 3.75 1.89
CA LEU A 75 -3.00 2.77 1.25
C LEU A 75 -3.45 2.44 -0.17
N LYS A 76 -4.76 2.30 -0.39
CA LYS A 76 -5.32 2.07 -1.72
C LYS A 76 -4.99 3.22 -2.69
N GLN A 77 -5.13 4.47 -2.25
CA GLN A 77 -4.74 5.62 -3.07
C GLN A 77 -3.26 5.60 -3.43
N LYS A 78 -2.38 5.20 -2.49
CA LYS A 78 -0.94 5.08 -2.78
C LYS A 78 -0.61 3.95 -3.75
N GLN A 79 -1.37 2.86 -3.72
CA GLN A 79 -1.23 1.81 -4.72
C GLN A 79 -1.67 2.28 -6.11
N GLU A 80 -2.80 3.00 -6.21
CA GLU A 80 -3.29 3.57 -7.48
C GLU A 80 -2.29 4.58 -8.08
N GLU A 81 -1.77 5.50 -7.26
CA GLU A 81 -0.73 6.46 -7.69
C GLU A 81 0.55 5.75 -8.21
N LEU A 82 0.94 4.65 -7.56
CA LEU A 82 2.12 3.87 -7.95
C LEU A 82 1.89 3.15 -9.28
N GLU A 83 0.71 2.56 -9.48
CA GLU A 83 0.31 1.92 -10.72
C GLU A 83 0.29 2.91 -11.89
N GLU A 84 -0.29 4.09 -11.70
CA GLU A 84 -0.31 5.15 -12.71
C GLU A 84 1.09 5.60 -13.07
N THR A 85 1.96 5.80 -12.07
CA THR A 85 3.36 6.20 -12.29
C THR A 85 4.14 5.12 -13.04
N ARG A 86 3.89 3.83 -12.75
CA ARG A 86 4.50 2.70 -13.46
C ARG A 86 4.06 2.65 -14.92
N ASP A 87 2.77 2.87 -15.18
CA ASP A 87 2.22 2.88 -16.53
C ASP A 87 2.75 4.06 -17.35
N GLU A 88 2.86 5.25 -16.75
CA GLU A 88 3.46 6.41 -17.40
C GLU A 88 4.95 6.17 -17.72
N ALA A 89 5.71 5.55 -16.81
CA ALA A 89 7.10 5.18 -17.07
C ALA A 89 7.25 4.21 -18.26
N ARG A 90 6.33 3.24 -18.38
CA ARG A 90 6.29 2.33 -19.54
C ARG A 90 5.95 3.08 -20.83
N ARG A 91 4.96 3.97 -20.80
CA ARG A 91 4.59 4.80 -21.97
C ARG A 91 5.70 5.73 -22.40
N ASP A 92 6.40 6.35 -21.46
CA ASP A 92 7.57 7.20 -21.73
C ASP A 92 8.69 6.40 -22.41
N TYR A 93 8.98 5.19 -21.91
CA TYR A 93 9.92 4.29 -22.57
C TYR A 93 9.51 3.95 -24.00
N TYR A 94 8.26 3.55 -24.24
CA TYR A 94 7.79 3.22 -25.59
C TYR A 94 7.83 4.41 -26.54
N ARG A 95 7.46 5.62 -26.07
CA ARG A 95 7.59 6.86 -26.86
C ARG A 95 9.05 7.08 -27.29
N LYS A 96 9.99 6.99 -26.35
CA LYS A 96 11.43 7.17 -26.64
C LYS A 96 11.96 6.12 -27.61
N MET A 97 11.46 4.89 -27.54
CA MET A 97 11.85 3.79 -28.43
C MET A 97 11.31 3.90 -29.86
N GLU A 98 10.21 4.64 -30.06
CA GLU A 98 9.60 4.90 -31.37
C GLU A 98 10.19 6.12 -32.08
N GLU A 99 10.94 6.98 -31.36
CA GLU A 99 11.71 8.13 -31.89
C GLU A 99 13.10 7.73 -32.47
#